data_AF-A0A4Q3E363-F1
#
_entry.id   AF-A0A4Q3E363-F1
#
_cell.length_a   1.000
_cell.length_b   1.000
_cell.length_c   1.000
_cell.angle_alpha   90.00
_cell.angle_beta   90.00
_cell.angle_gamma   90.00
#
_symmetry.space_group_name_H-M   'P 1'
#
loop_
_entity.id
_entity.type
_entity.pdbx_description
1 polymer ?
#
loop_
_entity_poly.entity_id
_entity_poly.type
_entity_poly.pdbx_seq_one_letter_code
_entity_poly.pdbx_strand_id
1 'polypeptide(L)'
;MDETQFLTLINTNQGIIHKICRLYRDSPEDRQDLFQEITFQLWKGIPAFRGEAKPSTWIYRIALNTAIATFRKNKPGIQYDDVL
;
A
#
# COMPACT_ATOMS: atom_id res chain seq x y z
N MET A 1 5.17 -18.56 -2.09
CA MET A 1 5.43 -17.58 -3.16
C MET A 1 6.83 -17.06 -2.94
N ASP A 2 7.67 -17.14 -3.95
CA ASP A 2 9.03 -16.58 -3.92
C ASP A 2 9.01 -15.07 -4.28
N GLU A 3 10.16 -14.41 -4.18
CA GLU A 3 10.31 -12.98 -4.47
C GLU A 3 9.95 -12.65 -5.93
N THR A 4 10.36 -13.48 -6.89
CA THR A 4 10.14 -13.27 -8.33
C THR A 4 8.66 -13.34 -8.69
N GLN A 5 7.93 -14.30 -8.12
CA GLN A 5 6.48 -14.43 -8.28
C GLN A 5 5.76 -13.22 -7.69
N PHE A 6 6.22 -12.72 -6.54
CA PHE A 6 5.66 -11.52 -5.93
C PHE A 6 5.87 -10.28 -6.79
N LEU A 7 7.09 -10.07 -7.30
CA LEU A 7 7.39 -8.93 -8.19
C LEU A 7 6.55 -8.99 -9.46
N THR A 8 6.37 -10.18 -10.05
CA THR A 8 5.50 -10.38 -11.20
C THR A 8 4.05 -10.04 -10.88
N LEU A 9 3.57 -10.51 -9.72
CA LEU A 9 2.23 -10.25 -9.24
C LEU A 9 1.98 -8.74 -9.05
N ILE A 10 2.90 -8.03 -8.40
CA ILE A 10 2.78 -6.59 -8.22
C ILE A 10 2.84 -5.88 -9.58
N ASN A 11 3.86 -6.13 -10.40
CA ASN A 11 4.02 -5.46 -11.70
C ASN A 11 2.77 -5.59 -12.57
N THR A 12 2.17 -6.78 -12.62
CA THR A 12 0.94 -7.02 -13.39
C THR A 12 -0.28 -6.23 -12.88
N ASN A 13 -0.29 -5.86 -11.59
CA ASN A 13 -1.42 -5.23 -10.92
C ASN A 13 -1.13 -3.81 -10.42
N GLN A 14 0.02 -3.23 -10.76
CA GLN A 14 0.46 -1.90 -10.30
C GLN A 14 -0.56 -0.80 -10.60
N GLY A 15 -1.28 -0.90 -11.73
CA GLY A 15 -2.33 0.05 -12.08
C GLY A 15 -3.44 0.17 -11.03
N ILE A 16 -3.78 -0.93 -10.35
CA ILE A 16 -4.77 -0.94 -9.25
C ILE A 16 -4.23 -0.15 -8.06
N ILE A 17 -2.98 -0.40 -7.69
CA ILE A 17 -2.33 0.26 -6.54
C ILE A 17 -2.22 1.76 -6.79
N HIS A 18 -1.72 2.17 -7.97
CA HIS A 18 -1.63 3.59 -8.32
C HIS A 18 -2.98 4.30 -8.35
N LYS A 19 -4.04 3.61 -8.80
CA LYS A 19 -5.40 4.16 -8.76
C LYS A 19 -5.86 4.42 -7.33
N ILE A 20 -5.60 3.51 -6.41
CA ILE A 20 -5.92 3.70 -4.98
C ILE A 20 -5.07 4.83 -4.39
N CYS A 21 -3.76 4.88 -4.67
CA CYS A 21 -2.91 5.97 -4.17
C CYS A 21 -3.45 7.34 -4.61
N ARG A 22 -3.81 7.49 -5.89
CA ARG A 22 -4.41 8.74 -6.41
C ARG A 22 -5.75 9.10 -5.80
N LEU A 23 -6.53 8.12 -5.37
CA LEU A 23 -7.85 8.35 -4.75
C LEU A 23 -7.74 8.83 -3.29
N TYR A 24 -6.68 8.44 -2.58
CA TYR A 24 -6.53 8.70 -1.14
C TYR A 24 -5.45 9.73 -0.79
N ARG A 25 -4.68 10.21 -1.77
CA ARG A 25 -3.60 11.20 -1.60
C ARG A 25 -3.51 12.15 -2.79
N ASP A 26 -3.26 13.42 -2.49
CA ASP A 26 -3.20 14.50 -3.49
C ASP A 26 -1.77 14.78 -3.97
N SER A 27 -0.80 14.78 -3.06
CA SER A 27 0.61 15.05 -3.40
C SER A 27 1.27 13.82 -4.05
N PRO A 28 2.21 14.02 -5.00
CA PRO A 28 3.04 12.94 -5.52
C PRO A 28 3.81 12.18 -4.43
N GLU A 29 4.31 12.89 -3.42
CA GLU A 29 5.10 12.35 -2.31
C GLU A 29 4.26 11.42 -1.44
N ASP A 30 3.09 11.87 -0.99
CA ASP A 30 2.22 11.03 -0.16
C ASP A 30 1.68 9.82 -0.93
N ARG A 31 1.50 9.94 -2.26
CA ARG A 31 1.12 8.81 -3.13
C ARG A 31 2.23 7.77 -3.20
N GLN A 32 3.48 8.21 -3.26
CA GLN A 32 4.65 7.34 -3.29
C GLN A 32 4.83 6.63 -1.94
N ASP A 33 4.63 7.34 -0.83
CA ASP A 33 4.65 6.76 0.51
C ASP A 33 3.54 5.73 0.69
N LEU A 34 2.32 6.05 0.26
CA LEU A 34 1.20 5.11 0.31
C LEU A 34 1.44 3.89 -0.58
N PHE A 35 2.03 4.07 -1.76
CA PHE A 35 2.39 2.95 -2.64
C PHE A 35 3.39 1.99 -1.96
N GLN A 36 4.41 2.54 -1.29
CA GLN A 36 5.40 1.76 -0.56
C GLN A 36 4.75 0.99 0.61
N GLU A 37 3.91 1.66 1.41
CA GLU A 37 3.21 1.01 2.51
C GLU A 37 2.29 -0.12 2.02
N ILE A 38 1.54 0.10 0.92
CA ILE A 38 0.73 -0.96 0.31
C ILE A 38 1.61 -2.13 -0.13
N THR A 39 2.73 -1.87 -0.80
CA THR A 39 3.68 -2.90 -1.24
C THR A 39 4.22 -3.72 -0.07
N PHE A 40 4.56 -3.05 1.03
CA PHE A 40 5.00 -3.69 2.26
C PHE A 40 3.92 -4.58 2.89
N GLN A 41 2.68 -4.08 2.98
CA GLN A 41 1.56 -4.88 3.51
C GLN A 41 1.21 -6.07 2.60
N LEU A 42 1.34 -5.92 1.29
CA LEU A 42 1.20 -7.03 0.33
C LEU A 42 2.26 -8.09 0.60
N TRP A 43 3.54 -7.71 0.73
CA TRP A 43 4.63 -8.64 1.05
C TRP A 43 4.37 -9.41 2.33
N LYS A 44 3.99 -8.72 3.41
CA LYS A 44 3.62 -9.35 4.69
C LYS A 44 2.40 -10.25 4.59
N GLY A 45 1.47 -9.95 3.69
CA GLY A 45 0.24 -10.70 3.49
C GLY A 45 0.41 -11.99 2.69
N ILE A 46 1.55 -12.19 2.01
CA ILE A 46 1.79 -13.35 1.14
C ILE A 46 1.54 -14.70 1.83
N PRO A 47 2.03 -14.98 3.05
CA PRO A 47 1.84 -16.29 3.67
C PRO A 47 0.37 -16.61 3.93
N ALA A 48 -0.49 -15.60 4.03
CA ALA A 48 -1.92 -15.74 4.24
C ALA A 48 -2.72 -15.82 2.93
N PHE A 49 -2.09 -15.63 1.76
CA PHE A 49 -2.78 -15.72 0.47
C PHE A 49 -2.97 -17.17 0.05
N ARG A 50 -4.21 -17.67 0.19
CA ARG A 50 -4.59 -19.06 -0.10
C ARG A 50 -4.93 -19.34 -1.58
N GLY A 51 -4.89 -18.33 -2.45
CA GLY A 51 -5.25 -18.49 -3.87
C GLY A 51 -6.75 -18.69 -4.16
N GLU A 52 -7.61 -18.66 -3.14
CA GLU A 52 -9.07 -18.79 -3.28
C GLU A 52 -9.72 -17.60 -3.99
N ALA A 53 -9.03 -16.46 -4.06
CA ALA A 53 -9.48 -15.25 -4.74
C ALA A 53 -8.51 -14.88 -5.87
N LYS A 54 -9.03 -14.15 -6.88
CA LYS A 54 -8.18 -13.57 -7.93
C LYS A 54 -7.09 -12.70 -7.29
N PRO A 55 -5.84 -12.75 -7.77
CA PRO A 55 -4.77 -11.96 -7.19
C PRO A 55 -5.06 -10.45 -7.21
N SER A 56 -5.73 -9.95 -8.25
CA SER A 56 -6.19 -8.56 -8.35
C SER A 56 -7.18 -8.17 -7.25
N THR A 57 -8.12 -9.06 -6.90
CA THR A 57 -9.08 -8.84 -5.80
C THR A 57 -8.37 -8.79 -4.45
N TRP A 58 -7.42 -9.69 -4.24
CA TRP A 58 -6.63 -9.71 -3.01
C TRP A 58 -5.77 -8.44 -2.87
N ILE A 59 -5.12 -8.00 -3.96
CA ILE A 59 -4.35 -6.75 -4.00
C ILE A 59 -5.25 -5.56 -3.70
N TYR A 60 -6.39 -5.47 -4.38
CA TYR A 60 -7.34 -4.38 -4.17
C TYR A 60 -7.76 -4.28 -2.69
N ARG A 61 -8.06 -5.41 -2.05
CA ARG A 61 -8.45 -5.44 -0.63
C ARG A 61 -7.33 -4.92 0.29
N ILE A 62 -6.10 -5.39 0.11
CA ILE A 62 -4.96 -4.91 0.93
C ILE A 62 -4.71 -3.43 0.67
N ALA A 63 -4.63 -3.02 -0.59
CA ALA A 63 -4.39 -1.64 -0.98
C ALA A 63 -5.45 -0.68 -0.40
N LEU A 64 -6.73 -1.03 -0.51
CA LEU A 64 -7.83 -0.23 0.02
C LEU A 64 -7.79 -0.12 1.55
N ASN A 65 -7.60 -1.24 2.25
CA ASN A 65 -7.53 -1.24 3.71
C ASN A 65 -6.36 -0.42 4.22
N THR A 66 -5.19 -0.54 3.59
CA THR A 66 -3.99 0.24 3.92
C THR A 66 -4.22 1.74 3.66
N ALA A 67 -4.82 2.11 2.53
CA ALA A 67 -5.14 3.49 2.21
C ALA A 67 -6.13 4.11 3.22
N ILE A 68 -7.17 3.36 3.61
CA ILE A 68 -8.12 3.81 4.63
C ILE A 68 -7.44 3.97 6.00
N ALA A 69 -6.62 3.00 6.41
CA ALA A 69 -5.93 3.03 7.69
C ALA A 69 -4.95 4.20 7.78
N THR A 70 -4.17 4.43 6.73
CA THR A 70 -3.22 5.57 6.65
C THR A 70 -3.92 6.91 6.47
N PHE A 71 -5.11 6.95 5.86
CA PHE A 71 -5.93 8.16 5.76
C PHE A 71 -6.55 8.55 7.11
N ARG A 72 -6.97 7.57 7.93
CA ARG A 72 -7.55 7.81 9.26
C ARG A 72 -6.53 8.20 10.32
N LYS A 73 -5.25 7.86 10.12
CA LYS A 73 -4.18 8.30 11.02
C LYS A 73 -3.96 9.80 10.82
N ASN A 74 -4.59 10.61 11.66
CA ASN A 74 -4.20 12.01 11.86
C ASN A 74 -2.70 12.01 12.20
N LYS A 75 -1.87 12.69 11.40
CA LYS A 75 -0.47 12.94 11.78
C LYS A 75 -0.53 13.74 13.08
N PRO A 76 -0.07 13.23 14.23
CA PRO A 76 0.16 14.10 15.37
C PRO A 76 1.12 15.18 14.87
N GLY A 77 0.78 16.46 15.09
CA GLY A 77 1.65 17.55 14.71
C GLY A 77 3.01 17.31 15.36
N ILE A 78 4.03 17.03 14.54
CA ILE A 78 5.39 16.87 15.05
C ILE A 78 5.82 18.29 15.42
N GLN A 79 5.70 18.64 16.71
CA GLN A 79 6.38 19.80 17.26
C GLN A 79 7.86 19.43 17.34
N TYR A 80 8.65 19.99 16.43
CA TYR A 80 10.08 20.08 16.65
C TYR A 80 10.27 21.14 17.73
N ASP A 81 10.79 20.75 18.91
CA ASP A 81 11.34 21.73 19.83
C ASP A 81 12.62 22.29 19.19
N ASP A 82 12.74 23.62 19.12
CA ASP A 82 13.84 24.38 18.52
C ASP A 82 15.17 24.25 19.30
N VAL A 83 15.49 23.09 19.87
CA VAL A 83 16.71 22.92 20.68
C VAL A 83 17.92 22.71 19.77
N LEU A 84 18.52 23.85 19.37
CA LEU A 84 19.95 24.00 19.08
C LEU A 84 20.62 24.75 20.23
#